data_AF-A0A2I6S3E1-F1
#
_entry.id   AF-A0A2I6S3E1-F1
#
_cell.length_a   1.000
_cell.length_b   1.000
_cell.length_c   1.000
_cell.angle_alpha   90.00
_cell.angle_beta   90.00
_cell.angle_gamma   90.00
#
_symmetry.space_group_name_H-M   'P 1'
#
loop_
_entity.id
_entity.type
_entity.pdbx_description
1 polymer ?
#
loop_
_entity_poly.entity_id
_entity_poly.type
_entity_poly.pdbx_seq_one_letter_code
_entity_poly.pdbx_strand_id
1 'polypeptide(L)'
;MRDGHRVALAPIIGEAPHHGETDMIRIRACLLALAATFPLAGQALADGFYWGLEGAHERITFEPHYFTLEGPPDNSYTDRARGQAGSLVLGHRWQAADRLSIAVEGRAGASNTEFALSIPEEPARFRYDIPYAFAISVQPTLHVNDAFSLYVEGGWSYGRLRERKSSPSSSTYDEAGWRGGALLGLGVNLRLGEAWSARLGLREIRYGALRYTSRLADGSPVERVRDRPEVRSWHLGLMRRF
;
A
#
# COMPACT_ATOMS: atom_id res chain seq x y z
N MET A 1 24.80 -27.71 57.55
CA MET A 1 24.17 -26.47 57.05
C MET A 1 25.10 -25.92 55.98
N ARG A 2 24.89 -26.29 54.72
CA ARG A 2 24.32 -25.47 53.63
C ARG A 2 25.15 -24.22 53.30
N ASP A 3 25.82 -24.33 52.16
CA ASP A 3 26.62 -23.36 51.40
C ASP A 3 25.87 -22.09 50.99
N GLY A 4 26.63 -21.06 50.58
CA GLY A 4 26.07 -19.97 49.77
C GLY A 4 27.01 -18.81 49.52
N HIS A 5 27.93 -18.96 48.56
CA HIS A 5 28.74 -17.89 47.95
C HIS A 5 27.88 -16.68 47.53
N ARG A 6 28.28 -15.46 47.93
CA ARG A 6 27.83 -14.20 47.30
C ARG A 6 28.86 -13.78 46.25
N VAL A 7 28.50 -13.93 44.97
CA VAL A 7 29.25 -13.41 43.83
C VAL A 7 28.73 -12.02 43.48
N ALA A 8 29.66 -11.09 43.24
CA ALA A 8 29.39 -9.71 42.86
C ALA A 8 28.73 -9.60 41.48
N LEU A 9 27.80 -8.65 41.37
CA LEU A 9 27.08 -8.29 40.15
C LEU A 9 28.02 -7.61 39.14
N ALA A 10 28.23 -8.23 37.98
CA ALA A 10 28.64 -7.56 36.76
C ALA A 10 27.40 -7.31 35.89
N PRO A 11 27.31 -6.19 35.14
CA PRO A 11 26.18 -5.92 34.27
C PRO A 11 26.21 -6.85 33.05
N ILE A 12 25.16 -7.65 32.89
CA ILE A 12 24.89 -8.41 31.67
C ILE A 12 24.42 -7.42 30.61
N ILE A 13 25.26 -7.19 29.60
CA ILE A 13 24.85 -6.68 28.30
C ILE A 13 23.95 -7.75 27.68
N GLY A 14 22.65 -7.50 27.69
CA GLY A 14 21.66 -8.30 26.96
C GLY A 14 21.34 -7.58 25.66
N GLU A 15 21.86 -8.10 24.55
CA GLU A 15 21.44 -7.73 23.20
C GLU A 15 19.93 -7.96 23.06
N ALA A 16 19.22 -6.95 22.55
CA ALA A 16 17.83 -7.09 22.15
C ALA A 16 17.73 -7.98 20.90
N PRO A 17 16.76 -8.91 20.81
CA PRO A 17 16.69 -9.84 19.69
C PRO A 17 16.27 -9.12 18.40
N HIS A 18 16.95 -9.46 17.30
CA HIS A 18 16.64 -9.04 15.94
C HIS A 18 15.19 -9.37 15.55
N HIS A 19 14.32 -8.35 15.54
CA HIS A 19 12.91 -8.43 15.13
C HIS A 19 12.66 -8.58 13.62
N GLY A 20 13.69 -8.81 12.80
CA GLY A 20 13.56 -8.82 11.33
C GLY A 20 13.11 -10.17 10.73
N GLU A 21 13.53 -11.30 11.29
CA GLU A 21 13.28 -12.62 10.68
C GLU A 21 11.94 -13.22 11.08
N THR A 22 11.46 -12.93 12.28
CA THR A 22 10.23 -13.53 12.82
C THR A 22 8.97 -13.04 12.10
N ASP A 23 8.97 -11.80 11.62
CA ASP A 23 7.85 -11.22 10.87
C ASP A 23 7.77 -11.77 9.44
N MET A 24 8.91 -12.01 8.79
CA MET A 24 8.96 -12.56 7.42
C MET A 24 8.50 -14.03 7.37
N ILE A 25 8.80 -14.82 8.42
CA ILE A 25 8.34 -16.22 8.53
C ILE A 25 6.84 -16.29 8.75
N ARG A 26 6.27 -15.39 9.57
CA ARG A 26 4.82 -15.31 9.84
C ARG A 26 4.03 -14.90 8.60
N ILE A 27 4.54 -13.97 7.81
CA ILE A 27 3.91 -13.55 6.55
C ILE A 27 3.89 -14.69 5.53
N ARG A 28 5.00 -15.44 5.39
CA ARG A 28 5.06 -16.61 4.51
C ARG A 28 4.12 -17.73 4.96
N ALA A 29 4.00 -17.96 6.26
CA ALA A 29 3.07 -18.94 6.82
C ALA A 29 1.59 -18.57 6.57
N CYS A 30 1.23 -17.28 6.66
CA CYS A 30 -0.12 -16.83 6.30
C CYS A 30 -0.43 -17.01 4.81
N LEU A 31 0.54 -16.77 3.92
CA LEU A 31 0.37 -16.97 2.48
C LEU A 31 0.23 -18.45 2.10
N LEU A 32 0.95 -19.34 2.78
CA LEU A 32 0.84 -20.80 2.59
C LEU A 32 -0.45 -21.37 3.19
N ALA A 33 -0.93 -20.84 4.32
CA ALA A 33 -2.20 -21.25 4.91
C ALA A 33 -3.41 -20.84 4.06
N LEU A 34 -3.37 -19.67 3.41
CA LEU A 34 -4.40 -19.25 2.45
C LEU A 34 -4.42 -20.12 1.18
N ALA A 35 -3.27 -20.69 0.79
CA ALA A 35 -3.17 -21.57 -0.35
C ALA A 35 -3.66 -23.02 -0.07
N ALA A 36 -3.79 -23.41 1.20
CA ALA A 36 -4.05 -24.80 1.59
C ALA A 36 -5.54 -25.14 1.84
N THR A 37 -6.44 -24.15 1.83
CA THR A 37 -7.88 -24.35 2.03
C THR A 37 -8.68 -24.05 0.76
N PHE A 38 -8.54 -24.89 -0.27
CA PHE A 38 -9.44 -24.91 -1.42
C PHE A 38 -10.29 -26.19 -1.39
N PRO A 39 -11.58 -26.13 -1.01
CA PRO A 39 -12.48 -27.23 -1.30
C PRO A 39 -12.86 -27.24 -2.79
N LEU A 40 -13.22 -28.44 -3.25
CA LEU A 40 -13.51 -28.81 -4.63
C LEU A 40 -14.68 -28.03 -5.25
N ALA A 41 -14.63 -27.99 -6.59
CA ALA A 41 -15.53 -27.34 -7.52
C ALA A 41 -17.03 -27.63 -7.32
N GLY A 42 -17.85 -26.61 -7.60
CA GLY A 42 -19.30 -26.71 -7.78
C GLY A 42 -19.79 -25.55 -8.63
N GLN A 43 -20.34 -25.85 -9.80
CA GLN A 43 -20.77 -24.90 -10.82
C GLN A 43 -21.92 -24.01 -10.33
N ALA A 44 -21.70 -22.70 -10.33
CA ALA A 44 -22.75 -21.70 -10.49
C ALA A 44 -22.17 -20.52 -11.27
N LEU A 45 -22.86 -20.11 -12.34
CA LEU A 45 -22.48 -18.98 -13.15
C LEU A 45 -22.29 -17.74 -12.25
N ALA A 46 -21.03 -17.30 -12.13
CA ALA A 46 -20.53 -16.11 -11.41
C ALA A 46 -20.06 -16.27 -9.95
N ASP A 47 -20.25 -17.42 -9.30
CA ASP A 47 -19.85 -17.61 -7.90
C ASP A 47 -18.51 -18.32 -7.77
N GLY A 48 -17.74 -17.91 -6.77
CA GLY A 48 -16.56 -18.63 -6.35
C GLY A 48 -15.30 -17.79 -6.27
N PHE A 49 -14.21 -18.50 -5.97
CA PHE A 49 -12.90 -17.92 -5.83
C PHE A 49 -12.30 -17.56 -7.18
N TYR A 50 -11.52 -16.49 -7.19
CA TYR A 50 -10.69 -16.12 -8.32
C TYR A 50 -9.41 -15.47 -7.84
N TRP A 51 -8.42 -15.45 -8.72
CA TRP A 51 -7.18 -14.73 -8.53
C TRP A 51 -6.82 -14.01 -9.81
N GLY A 52 -5.89 -13.07 -9.74
CA GLY A 52 -5.38 -12.42 -10.92
C GLY A 52 -4.21 -11.51 -10.66
N LEU A 53 -3.73 -10.93 -11.74
CA LEU A 53 -2.65 -9.94 -11.73
C LEU A 53 -3.18 -8.65 -12.35
N GLU A 54 -2.84 -7.52 -11.74
CA GLU A 54 -3.08 -6.18 -12.27
C GLU A 54 -1.75 -5.47 -12.49
N GLY A 55 -1.59 -4.86 -13.66
CA GLY A 55 -0.58 -3.83 -13.93
C GLY A 55 -1.26 -2.48 -13.98
N ALA A 56 -0.61 -1.45 -13.45
CA ALA A 56 -1.17 -0.11 -13.37
C ALA A 56 -0.16 0.96 -13.76
N HIS A 57 -0.66 1.99 -14.44
CA HIS A 57 0.02 3.28 -14.52
C HIS A 57 -0.54 4.18 -13.43
N GLU A 58 0.32 4.67 -12.54
CA GLU A 58 -0.11 5.42 -11.37
C GLU A 58 0.54 6.81 -11.30
N ARG A 59 -0.20 7.71 -10.65
CA ARG A 59 0.20 9.06 -10.32
C ARG A 59 0.00 9.27 -8.83
N ILE A 60 1.08 9.58 -8.13
CA ILE A 60 1.03 10.03 -6.74
C ILE A 60 0.99 11.55 -6.76
N THR A 61 0.05 12.15 -6.03
CA THR A 61 0.00 13.59 -5.77
C THR A 61 0.06 13.79 -4.26
N PHE A 62 0.96 14.64 -3.81
CA PHE A 62 1.17 14.89 -2.38
C PHE A 62 1.46 16.38 -2.17
N GLU A 63 1.14 16.86 -0.97
CA GLU A 63 1.22 18.27 -0.63
C GLU A 63 1.79 18.37 0.79
N PRO A 64 3.13 18.34 0.94
CA PRO A 64 3.76 18.48 2.23
C PRO A 64 3.61 19.91 2.71
N HIS A 65 3.00 20.05 3.89
CA HIS A 65 2.92 21.29 4.64
C HIS A 65 4.07 21.34 5.65
N TYR A 66 4.87 22.41 5.59
CA TYR A 66 6.02 22.65 6.45
C TYR A 66 5.69 23.77 7.44
N PHE A 67 5.60 23.41 8.72
CA PHE A 67 5.34 24.36 9.81
C PHE A 67 6.63 24.62 10.60
N THR A 68 7.12 25.85 10.56
CA THR A 68 8.19 26.34 11.43
C THR A 68 7.82 26.21 12.91
N LEU A 69 8.80 25.96 13.78
CA LEU A 69 8.57 25.76 15.22
C LEU A 69 8.08 27.01 15.93
N GLU A 70 8.43 28.19 15.42
CA GLU A 70 8.07 29.51 15.98
C GLU A 70 6.64 29.96 15.58
N GLY A 71 5.89 29.13 14.85
CA GLY A 71 4.62 29.52 14.22
C GLY A 71 4.83 29.96 12.76
N PRO A 72 3.75 30.27 12.01
CA PRO A 72 3.72 30.36 10.54
C PRO A 72 4.87 31.17 9.91
N PRO A 73 5.31 30.84 8.69
CA PRO A 73 4.47 30.37 7.57
C PRO A 73 4.29 28.85 7.43
N ASP A 74 3.16 28.47 6.85
CA ASP A 74 2.91 27.14 6.28
C ASP A 74 3.35 27.19 4.81
N ASN A 75 4.52 26.63 4.51
CA ASN A 75 4.96 26.47 3.14
C ASN A 75 4.39 25.14 2.63
N SER A 76 3.67 25.16 1.50
CA SER A 76 3.21 23.94 0.83
C SER A 76 3.57 23.95 -0.65
N TYR A 77 3.83 22.76 -1.18
CA TYR A 77 4.13 22.53 -2.60
C TYR A 77 3.30 21.36 -3.09
N THR A 78 2.67 21.47 -4.26
CA THR A 78 1.97 20.31 -4.83
C THR A 78 2.89 19.54 -5.76
N ASP A 79 3.37 18.40 -5.28
CA ASP A 79 4.28 17.53 -6.01
C ASP A 79 3.57 16.34 -6.63
N ARG A 80 4.15 15.82 -7.73
CA ARG A 80 3.57 14.71 -8.49
C ARG A 80 4.64 13.73 -8.94
N ALA A 81 4.44 12.45 -8.60
CA ALA A 81 5.20 11.33 -9.17
C ALA A 81 4.34 10.59 -10.19
N ARG A 82 4.99 9.97 -11.19
CA ARG A 82 4.35 9.05 -12.13
C ARG A 82 5.20 7.80 -12.27
N GLY A 83 4.56 6.64 -12.33
CA GLY A 83 5.26 5.39 -12.47
C GLY A 83 4.31 4.23 -12.74
N GLN A 84 4.72 3.05 -12.32
CA GLN A 84 4.02 1.81 -12.57
C GLN A 84 3.88 1.00 -11.29
N ALA A 85 2.79 0.26 -11.19
CA ALA A 85 2.56 -0.67 -10.11
C ALA A 85 2.07 -2.02 -10.64
N GLY A 86 2.36 -3.06 -9.87
CA GLY A 86 1.83 -4.40 -10.08
C GLY A 86 1.09 -4.85 -8.83
N SER A 87 0.06 -5.67 -8.98
CA SER A 87 -0.69 -6.23 -7.84
C SER A 87 -1.16 -7.64 -8.10
N LEU A 88 -1.08 -8.47 -7.06
CA LEU A 88 -1.78 -9.74 -6.97
C LEU A 88 -3.18 -9.48 -6.39
N VAL A 89 -4.19 -10.08 -7.00
CA VAL A 89 -5.59 -10.00 -6.58
C VAL A 89 -6.07 -11.39 -6.20
N LEU A 90 -6.76 -11.48 -5.07
CA LEU A 90 -7.49 -12.67 -4.63
C LEU A 90 -8.89 -12.23 -4.24
N GLY A 91 -9.92 -12.96 -4.67
CA GLY A 91 -11.28 -12.59 -4.34
C GLY A 91 -12.24 -13.75 -4.35
N HIS A 92 -13.43 -13.50 -3.81
CA HIS A 92 -14.57 -14.38 -3.89
C HIS A 92 -15.78 -13.58 -4.37
N ARG A 93 -16.53 -14.12 -5.33
CA ARG A 93 -17.73 -13.50 -5.89
C ARG A 93 -18.98 -14.31 -5.53
N TRP A 94 -20.07 -13.60 -5.30
CA TRP A 94 -21.41 -14.14 -5.10
C TRP A 94 -22.39 -13.44 -6.03
N GLN A 95 -23.33 -14.18 -6.59
CA GLN A 95 -24.39 -13.72 -7.45
C GLN A 95 -25.52 -13.28 -6.52
N ALA A 96 -25.84 -11.99 -6.58
CA ALA A 96 -26.88 -11.39 -5.75
C ALA A 96 -28.25 -11.39 -6.44
N ALA A 97 -28.27 -11.27 -7.77
CA ALA A 97 -29.46 -11.33 -8.63
C ALA A 97 -29.03 -11.65 -10.07
N ASP A 98 -29.96 -11.92 -11.00
CA ASP A 98 -29.66 -12.34 -12.39
C ASP A 98 -28.58 -11.50 -13.10
N ARG A 99 -28.56 -10.18 -12.87
CA ARG A 99 -27.60 -9.25 -13.49
C ARG A 99 -26.63 -8.61 -12.49
N LEU A 100 -26.62 -9.04 -11.23
CA LEU A 100 -25.83 -8.40 -10.19
C LEU A 100 -25.02 -9.44 -9.43
N SER A 101 -23.73 -9.17 -9.29
CA SER A 101 -22.85 -9.89 -8.36
C SER A 101 -22.15 -8.94 -7.42
N ILE A 102 -21.67 -9.46 -6.30
CA ILE A 102 -20.85 -8.75 -5.33
C ILE A 102 -19.61 -9.59 -5.11
N ALA A 103 -18.44 -8.96 -5.07
CA ALA A 103 -17.20 -9.64 -4.70
C ALA A 103 -16.53 -8.95 -3.51
N VAL A 104 -15.75 -9.71 -2.77
CA VAL A 104 -14.76 -9.19 -1.81
C VAL A 104 -13.38 -9.55 -2.36
N GLU A 105 -12.50 -8.56 -2.46
CA GLU A 105 -11.16 -8.70 -3.01
C GLU A 105 -10.10 -8.22 -2.02
N GLY A 106 -9.07 -9.03 -1.84
CA GLY A 106 -7.78 -8.63 -1.27
C GLY A 106 -6.76 -8.35 -2.38
N ARG A 107 -5.93 -7.33 -2.18
CA ARG A 107 -4.82 -6.99 -3.07
C ARG A 107 -3.52 -6.81 -2.31
N ALA A 108 -2.43 -7.27 -2.91
CA ALA A 108 -1.07 -6.99 -2.48
C ALA A 108 -0.30 -6.42 -3.67
N GLY A 109 0.18 -5.19 -3.53
CA GLY A 109 0.80 -4.41 -4.61
C GLY A 109 2.21 -3.94 -4.29
N ALA A 110 2.99 -3.79 -5.36
CA ALA A 110 4.31 -3.16 -5.35
C ALA A 110 4.37 -2.06 -6.42
N SER A 111 5.09 -0.98 -6.14
CA SER A 111 5.20 0.20 -6.99
C SER A 111 6.65 0.63 -7.16
N ASN A 112 6.98 1.14 -8.35
CA ASN A 112 8.25 1.83 -8.63
C ASN A 112 8.09 3.35 -8.78
N THR A 113 6.93 3.90 -8.43
CA THR A 113 6.65 5.33 -8.56
C THR A 113 7.36 6.11 -7.47
N GLU A 114 8.32 6.91 -7.90
CA GLU A 114 9.15 7.74 -7.04
C GLU A 114 9.06 9.19 -7.55
N PHE A 115 8.84 10.15 -6.66
CA PHE A 115 9.20 11.53 -6.92
C PHE A 115 10.65 11.75 -6.50
N ALA A 116 11.44 12.39 -7.34
CA ALA A 116 12.80 12.78 -7.00
C ALA A 116 13.03 14.25 -7.38
N LEU A 117 13.49 15.06 -6.43
CA LEU A 117 13.89 16.45 -6.66
C LEU A 117 15.33 16.64 -6.19
N SER A 118 16.13 17.30 -7.03
CA SER A 118 17.46 17.80 -6.67
C SER A 118 17.46 19.31 -6.79
N ILE A 119 17.81 20.01 -5.72
CA ILE A 119 17.90 21.46 -5.71
C ILE A 119 19.34 21.81 -6.16
N PRO A 120 19.56 22.64 -7.19
CA PRO A 120 20.93 22.95 -7.62
C PRO A 120 21.69 23.86 -6.63
N GLU A 121 20.96 24.73 -5.93
CA GLU A 121 21.49 25.76 -5.02
C GLU A 121 21.78 25.22 -3.61
N GLU A 122 21.20 24.06 -3.29
CA GLU A 122 21.43 23.33 -2.05
C GLU A 122 21.59 21.86 -2.45
N PRO A 123 22.69 21.14 -2.12
CA PRO A 123 22.89 19.74 -2.52
C PRO A 123 21.96 18.74 -1.79
N ALA A 124 20.68 19.05 -1.75
CA ALA A 124 19.59 18.29 -1.19
C ALA A 124 18.98 17.37 -2.26
N ARG A 125 18.81 16.10 -1.90
CA ARG A 125 18.06 15.12 -2.67
C ARG A 125 16.82 14.73 -1.89
N PHE A 126 15.67 14.97 -2.48
CA PHE A 126 14.38 14.60 -1.93
C PHE A 126 13.80 13.42 -2.70
N ARG A 127 13.22 12.45 -1.99
CA ARG A 127 12.53 11.30 -2.56
C ARG A 127 11.24 10.99 -1.82
N TYR A 128 10.19 10.67 -2.57
CA TYR A 128 8.90 10.26 -2.04
C TYR A 128 8.39 9.03 -2.79
N ASP A 129 8.02 7.97 -2.06
CA ASP A 129 7.49 6.73 -2.64
C ASP A 129 6.46 6.01 -1.74
N ILE A 130 5.66 5.15 -2.36
CA ILE A 130 4.74 4.21 -1.69
C ILE A 130 5.00 2.81 -2.26
N PRO A 131 6.09 2.14 -1.88
CA PRO A 131 6.62 0.98 -2.61
C PRO A 131 5.76 -0.27 -2.44
N TYR A 132 5.00 -0.36 -1.35
CA TYR A 132 4.13 -1.50 -1.05
C TYR A 132 2.79 -1.02 -0.51
N ALA A 133 1.71 -1.66 -0.98
CA ALA A 133 0.38 -1.42 -0.49
C ALA A 133 -0.45 -2.71 -0.45
N PHE A 134 -1.27 -2.84 0.57
CA PHE A 134 -2.31 -3.85 0.66
C PHE A 134 -3.67 -3.19 0.55
N ALA A 135 -4.68 -3.88 0.04
CA ALA A 135 -6.04 -3.37 0.04
C ALA A 135 -7.05 -4.48 0.23
N ILE A 136 -8.19 -4.12 0.81
CA ILE A 136 -9.40 -4.93 0.82
C ILE A 136 -10.55 -4.08 0.30
N SER A 137 -11.36 -4.63 -0.60
CA SER A 137 -12.47 -3.91 -1.21
C SER A 137 -13.68 -4.80 -1.45
N VAL A 138 -14.86 -4.19 -1.40
CA VAL A 138 -16.11 -4.76 -1.90
C VAL A 138 -16.35 -4.24 -3.32
N GLN A 139 -16.78 -5.12 -4.21
CA GLN A 139 -16.93 -4.85 -5.63
C GLN A 139 -18.30 -5.31 -6.16
N PRO A 140 -19.36 -4.50 -6.06
CA PRO A 140 -20.59 -4.78 -6.78
C PRO A 140 -20.38 -4.63 -8.29
N THR A 141 -20.93 -5.57 -9.05
CA THR A 141 -20.71 -5.73 -10.49
C THR A 141 -22.04 -5.98 -11.19
N LEU A 142 -22.37 -5.11 -12.15
CA LEU A 142 -23.54 -5.23 -13.03
C LEU A 142 -23.12 -5.96 -14.32
N HIS A 143 -23.76 -7.09 -14.58
CA HIS A 143 -23.56 -7.87 -15.81
C HIS A 143 -24.51 -7.34 -16.88
N VAL A 144 -23.94 -6.69 -17.90
CA VAL A 144 -24.71 -6.12 -19.02
C VAL A 144 -25.11 -7.23 -20.00
N ASN A 145 -24.18 -8.17 -20.22
CA ASN A 145 -24.38 -9.41 -20.97
C ASN A 145 -23.34 -10.46 -20.50
N ASP A 146 -23.29 -11.61 -21.16
CA ASP A 146 -22.42 -12.73 -20.76
C ASP A 146 -20.92 -12.42 -20.89
N ALA A 147 -20.56 -11.44 -21.71
CA ALA A 147 -19.18 -11.06 -22.01
C ALA A 147 -18.72 -9.81 -21.27
N PHE A 148 -19.62 -8.88 -20.95
CA PHE A 148 -19.30 -7.55 -20.46
C PHE A 148 -20.01 -7.23 -19.14
N SER A 149 -19.23 -6.73 -18.19
CA SER A 149 -19.74 -6.28 -16.90
C SER A 149 -19.06 -4.98 -16.46
N LEU A 150 -19.81 -4.16 -15.73
CA LEU A 150 -19.34 -2.93 -15.10
C LEU A 150 -19.20 -3.18 -13.61
N TYR A 151 -18.13 -2.70 -12.99
CA TYR A 151 -17.98 -2.77 -11.55
C TYR A 151 -17.64 -1.41 -10.96
N VAL A 152 -18.02 -1.24 -9.71
CA VAL A 152 -17.46 -0.23 -8.82
C VAL A 152 -16.73 -0.96 -7.70
N GLU A 153 -15.72 -0.34 -7.13
CA GLU A 153 -15.02 -0.87 -5.97
C GLU A 153 -14.90 0.20 -4.89
N GLY A 154 -15.05 -0.23 -3.64
CA GLY A 154 -14.87 0.62 -2.48
C GLY A 154 -14.26 -0.17 -1.34
N GLY A 155 -13.33 0.44 -0.61
CA GLY A 155 -12.69 -0.24 0.50
C GLY A 155 -11.57 0.55 1.17
N TRP A 156 -10.63 -0.18 1.73
CA TRP A 156 -9.49 0.37 2.45
C TRP A 156 -8.18 -0.14 1.88
N SER A 157 -7.20 0.75 1.81
CA SER A 157 -5.81 0.43 1.48
C SER A 157 -4.91 0.74 2.66
N TYR A 158 -3.82 0.01 2.80
CA TYR A 158 -2.77 0.21 3.79
C TYR A 158 -1.44 0.24 3.03
N GLY A 159 -0.85 1.43 2.89
CA GLY A 159 0.35 1.67 2.08
C GLY A 159 1.51 2.12 2.96
N ARG A 160 2.73 1.70 2.63
CA ARG A 160 3.95 2.17 3.30
C ARG A 160 4.41 3.44 2.63
N LEU A 161 4.12 4.60 3.21
CA LEU A 161 4.64 5.87 2.74
C LEU A 161 6.08 6.02 3.20
N ARG A 162 6.93 6.57 2.34
CA ARG A 162 8.31 6.90 2.68
C ARG A 162 8.71 8.24 2.09
N GLU A 163 9.27 9.07 2.93
CA GLU A 163 9.78 10.39 2.58
C GLU A 163 11.25 10.50 3.03
N ARG A 164 12.12 10.86 2.10
CA ARG A 164 13.56 10.89 2.30
C ARG A 164 14.13 12.21 1.82
N LYS A 165 14.89 12.88 2.69
CA LYS A 165 15.71 14.04 2.32
C LYS A 165 17.14 13.81 2.80
N SER A 166 18.09 13.98 1.89
CA SER A 166 19.52 13.97 2.19
C SER A 166 20.09 15.32 1.80
N SER A 167 20.61 16.10 2.76
CA SER A 167 21.29 17.37 2.49
C SER A 167 22.55 17.51 3.38
N PRO A 168 23.73 17.86 2.82
CA PRO A 168 24.94 18.16 3.59
C PRO A 168 24.83 19.43 4.44
N SER A 169 23.92 20.34 4.10
CA SER A 169 23.85 21.71 4.65
C SER A 169 22.51 22.04 5.32
N SER A 170 21.55 21.11 5.35
CA SER A 170 20.24 21.32 5.99
C SER A 170 19.71 20.06 6.68
N SER A 171 18.41 20.00 6.93
CA SER A 171 17.71 18.86 7.52
C SER A 171 17.90 17.58 6.70
N THR A 172 18.18 16.47 7.37
CA THR A 172 18.22 15.12 6.78
C THR A 172 17.22 14.22 7.48
N TYR A 173 16.43 13.45 6.73
CA TYR A 173 15.43 12.54 7.28
C TYR A 173 15.13 11.35 6.34
N ASP A 174 14.77 10.21 6.92
CA ASP A 174 14.25 9.01 6.23
C ASP A 174 13.07 8.49 7.05
N GLU A 175 11.89 9.05 6.78
CA GLU A 175 10.68 8.79 7.54
C GLU A 175 9.80 7.84 6.75
N ALA A 176 9.50 6.68 7.33
CA ALA A 176 8.66 5.67 6.71
C ALA A 176 7.55 5.25 7.66
N GLY A 177 6.33 5.13 7.14
CA GLY A 177 5.18 4.78 7.95
C GLY A 177 4.06 4.15 7.14
N TRP A 178 3.43 3.12 7.71
CA TRP A 178 2.20 2.59 7.13
C TRP A 178 1.04 3.53 7.40
N ARG A 179 0.25 3.81 6.37
CA ARG A 179 -0.95 4.64 6.45
C ARG A 179 -2.13 3.95 5.80
N GLY A 180 -3.26 3.97 6.52
CA GLY A 180 -4.54 3.56 5.98
C GLY A 180 -5.10 4.65 5.05
N GLY A 181 -5.84 4.25 4.03
CA GLY A 181 -6.48 5.14 3.08
C GLY A 181 -7.81 4.58 2.59
N ALA A 182 -8.69 5.48 2.17
CA ALA A 182 -9.93 5.09 1.50
C ALA A 182 -9.63 4.80 0.02
N LEU A 183 -10.16 3.70 -0.48
CA LEU A 183 -10.06 3.27 -1.88
C LEU A 183 -11.42 3.39 -2.54
N LEU A 184 -11.47 4.00 -3.71
CA LEU A 184 -12.62 4.02 -4.59
C LEU A 184 -12.17 3.79 -6.03
N GLY A 185 -12.97 3.05 -6.80
CA GLY A 185 -12.67 2.78 -8.19
C GLY A 185 -13.88 2.33 -8.98
N LEU A 186 -13.70 2.27 -10.29
CA LEU A 186 -14.69 1.78 -11.23
C LEU A 186 -14.00 1.23 -12.47
N GLY A 187 -14.66 0.30 -13.14
CA GLY A 187 -14.12 -0.25 -14.36
C GLY A 187 -15.04 -1.25 -15.01
N VAL A 188 -14.45 -2.00 -15.94
CA VAL A 188 -15.13 -2.99 -16.76
C VAL A 188 -14.40 -4.32 -16.67
N ASN A 189 -15.14 -5.42 -16.72
CA ASN A 189 -14.58 -6.74 -16.97
C ASN A 189 -15.12 -7.30 -18.29
N LEU A 190 -14.21 -7.86 -19.07
CA LEU A 190 -14.47 -8.57 -20.32
C LEU A 190 -14.17 -10.05 -20.10
N ARG A 191 -15.16 -10.91 -20.25
CA ARG A 191 -14.99 -12.36 -20.18
C ARG A 191 -14.20 -12.86 -21.40
N LEU A 192 -13.19 -13.69 -21.13
CA LEU A 192 -12.31 -14.29 -22.13
C LEU A 192 -12.45 -15.81 -22.02
N GLY A 193 -13.41 -16.38 -22.74
CA GLY A 193 -13.74 -17.80 -22.63
C GLY A 193 -14.41 -18.15 -21.29
N GLU A 194 -14.17 -19.36 -20.79
CA GLU A 194 -14.89 -19.85 -19.60
C GLU A 194 -14.24 -19.43 -18.28
N ALA A 195 -12.91 -19.50 -18.20
CA ALA A 195 -12.17 -19.35 -16.95
C ALA A 195 -11.56 -17.95 -16.74
N TRP A 196 -11.39 -17.15 -17.80
CA TRP A 196 -10.63 -15.91 -17.73
C TRP A 196 -11.50 -14.67 -17.94
N SER A 197 -11.06 -13.55 -17.38
CA SER A 197 -11.58 -12.23 -17.72
C SER A 197 -10.48 -11.17 -17.68
N ALA A 198 -10.46 -10.28 -18.65
CA ALA A 198 -9.68 -9.06 -18.60
C ALA A 198 -10.44 -7.98 -17.83
N ARG A 199 -9.71 -7.15 -17.09
CA ARG A 199 -10.22 -6.04 -16.31
C ARG A 199 -9.52 -4.76 -16.74
N LEU A 200 -10.27 -3.69 -16.95
CA LEU A 200 -9.74 -2.34 -17.12
C LEU A 200 -10.46 -1.42 -16.13
N GLY A 201 -9.74 -0.51 -15.47
CA GLY A 201 -10.37 0.39 -14.52
C GLY A 201 -9.53 1.58 -14.10
N LEU A 202 -10.20 2.42 -13.32
CA LEU A 202 -9.68 3.60 -12.66
C LEU A 202 -9.83 3.41 -11.16
N ARG A 203 -8.77 3.75 -10.43
CA ARG A 203 -8.74 3.66 -8.97
C ARG A 203 -8.11 4.90 -8.36
N GLU A 204 -8.71 5.38 -7.28
CA GLU A 204 -8.22 6.47 -6.45
C GLU A 204 -8.07 5.98 -5.01
N ILE A 205 -6.94 6.30 -4.39
CA ILE A 205 -6.65 6.00 -2.99
C ILE A 205 -6.24 7.29 -2.29
N ARG A 206 -6.93 7.64 -1.21
CA ARG A 206 -6.59 8.80 -0.37
C ARG A 206 -6.08 8.31 0.97
N TYR A 207 -4.78 8.48 1.22
CA TYR A 207 -4.18 8.01 2.46
C TYR A 207 -4.34 9.01 3.60
N GLY A 208 -4.28 8.49 4.82
CA GLY A 208 -4.12 9.27 6.04
C GLY A 208 -2.77 9.99 6.07
N ALA A 209 -2.70 11.03 6.89
CA ALA A 209 -1.54 11.91 6.88
C ALA A 209 -0.26 11.24 7.40
N LEU A 210 0.87 11.48 6.73
CA LEU A 210 2.20 11.34 7.31
C LEU A 210 2.49 12.58 8.15
N ARG A 211 3.03 12.39 9.36
CA ARG A 211 3.37 13.48 10.28
C ARG A 211 4.68 13.14 10.96
N TYR A 212 5.64 14.07 10.90
CA TYR A 212 6.92 13.93 11.57
C TYR A 212 7.54 15.31 11.84
N THR A 213 8.67 15.32 12.55
CA THR A 213 9.45 16.54 12.82
C THR A 213 10.81 16.37 12.17
N SER A 214 11.15 17.25 11.23
CA SER A 214 12.47 17.25 10.62
C SER A 214 13.51 17.75 11.62
N ARG A 215 14.75 17.28 11.50
CA ARG A 215 15.86 17.60 12.41
C ARG A 215 17.11 17.99 11.64
N LEU A 216 17.93 18.86 12.22
CA LEU A 216 19.30 19.10 11.78
C LEU A 216 20.21 17.94 12.16
N ALA A 217 21.44 17.96 11.65
CA ALA A 217 22.47 16.96 11.96
C ALA A 217 22.82 16.89 13.46
N ASP A 218 22.63 17.97 14.21
CA ASP A 218 22.83 18.03 15.67
C ASP A 218 21.61 17.50 16.47
N GLY A 219 20.55 17.08 15.80
CA GLY A 219 19.32 16.57 16.40
C GLY A 219 18.31 17.64 16.81
N SER A 220 18.62 18.92 16.64
CA SER A 220 17.68 20.01 16.89
C SER A 220 16.49 19.96 15.92
N PRO A 221 15.25 20.19 16.39
CA PRO A 221 14.09 20.18 15.51
C PRO A 221 14.08 21.44 14.62
N VAL A 222 13.63 21.29 13.37
CA VAL A 222 13.56 22.40 12.39
C VAL A 222 12.11 22.75 12.07
N GLU A 223 11.36 21.77 11.59
CA GLU A 223 9.97 21.97 11.19
C GLU A 223 9.11 20.75 11.47
N ARG A 224 7.79 20.95 11.54
CA ARG A 224 6.82 19.85 11.53
C ARG A 224 6.30 19.69 10.12
N VAL A 225 6.39 18.48 9.60
CA VAL A 225 5.92 18.14 8.26
C VAL A 225 4.63 17.36 8.37
N ARG A 226 3.65 17.72 7.55
CA ARG A 226 2.40 16.99 7.38
C ARG A 226 2.10 16.84 5.91
N ASP A 227 1.98 15.60 5.46
CA ASP A 227 1.62 15.28 4.08
C ASP A 227 0.40 14.35 4.03
N ARG A 228 -0.41 14.48 2.98
CA ARG A 228 -1.57 13.63 2.69
C ARG A 228 -1.53 13.25 1.21
N PRO A 229 -1.00 12.07 0.87
CA PRO A 229 -0.90 11.68 -0.53
C PRO A 229 -2.22 11.09 -1.04
N GLU A 230 -2.44 11.33 -2.33
CA GLU A 230 -3.47 10.74 -3.16
C GLU A 230 -2.80 9.96 -4.29
N VAL A 231 -3.26 8.74 -4.53
CA VAL A 231 -2.81 7.90 -5.64
C VAL A 231 -3.97 7.74 -6.61
N ARG A 232 -3.75 8.06 -7.88
CA ARG A 232 -4.67 7.74 -8.98
C ARG A 232 -4.01 6.78 -9.95
N SER A 233 -4.71 5.73 -10.34
CA SER A 233 -4.15 4.73 -11.25
C SER A 233 -5.16 4.27 -12.31
N TRP A 234 -4.68 4.11 -13.53
CA TRP A 234 -5.32 3.28 -14.55
C TRP A 234 -4.74 1.89 -14.44
N HIS A 235 -5.59 0.87 -14.34
CA HIS A 235 -5.14 -0.52 -14.20
C HIS A 235 -5.75 -1.42 -15.25
N LEU A 236 -4.93 -2.36 -15.71
CA LEU A 236 -5.30 -3.47 -16.57
C LEU A 236 -4.97 -4.76 -15.83
N GLY A 237 -5.88 -5.73 -15.82
CA GLY A 237 -5.65 -6.99 -15.15
C GLY A 237 -6.22 -8.19 -15.89
N LEU A 238 -5.72 -9.36 -15.52
CA LEU A 238 -6.21 -10.64 -15.98
C LEU A 238 -6.59 -11.48 -14.76
N MET A 239 -7.84 -11.94 -14.73
CA MET A 239 -8.42 -12.69 -13.62
C MET A 239 -8.79 -14.10 -14.08
N ARG A 240 -8.46 -15.10 -13.27
CA ARG A 240 -8.81 -16.51 -13.45
C ARG A 240 -9.80 -16.94 -12.39
N ARG A 241 -10.92 -17.49 -12.82
CA ARG A 241 -11.93 -18.14 -11.96
C ARG A 241 -11.58 -19.62 -11.75
N PHE A 242 -11.98 -20.16 -10.61
CA PHE A 242 -11.91 -21.59 -10.30
C PHE A 242 -13.25 -22.28 -10.55
#